data_AF-A0A965URI5-F1
#
_entry.id   AF-A0A965URI5-F1
#
_cell.length_a   1.000
_cell.length_b   1.000
_cell.length_c   1.000
_cell.angle_alpha   90.00
_cell.angle_beta   90.00
_cell.angle_gamma   90.00
#
_symmetry.space_group_name_H-M   'P 1'
#
loop_
_entity.id
_entity.type
_entity.pdbx_description
1 polymer ?
#
loop_
_entity_poly.entity_id
_entity_poly.type
_entity_poly.pdbx_seq_one_letter_code
_entity_poly.pdbx_strand_id
1 'polypeptide(L)'
;MHTIETQAFAYEELNEEAKENAREWYKRGELNQDWHEYIYDDAKACAALLGINIDKIYFSGFYSQGDGACFDGSYSYKKGALTAIKAYAPLDTTLHEIARELQAIQKPAFYRLCAEVEHSGRYYHENCTEFTITNNGEYFFDSRDSYIR
;
A
#
# COMPACT_ATOMS: atom_id res chain seq x y z
N MET A 1 48.48 13.80 -2.22
CA MET A 1 47.56 13.16 -3.19
C MET A 1 48.03 11.72 -3.32
N HIS A 2 47.28 10.77 -2.76
CA HIS A 2 47.58 9.34 -2.89
C HIS A 2 46.56 8.75 -3.84
N THR A 3 47.04 8.20 -4.94
CA THR A 3 46.22 7.46 -5.91
C THR A 3 46.19 6.01 -5.46
N ILE A 4 45.00 5.45 -5.27
CA ILE A 4 44.81 4.01 -5.02
C ILE A 4 44.37 3.42 -6.35
N GLU A 5 45.18 2.51 -6.89
CA GLU A 5 44.79 1.71 -8.05
C GLU A 5 44.05 0.46 -7.57
N THR A 6 42.90 0.16 -8.17
CA THR A 6 42.09 -1.02 -7.86
C THR A 6 41.85 -1.79 -9.14
N GLN A 7 42.29 -3.05 -9.19
CA GLN A 7 41.96 -3.95 -10.29
C GLN A 7 40.53 -4.45 -10.15
N ALA A 8 39.72 -4.20 -11.18
CA ALA A 8 38.38 -4.75 -11.30
C ALA A 8 38.42 -6.06 -12.10
N PHE A 9 37.77 -7.10 -11.60
CA PHE A 9 37.66 -8.42 -12.24
C PHE A 9 36.20 -8.70 -12.58
N ALA A 10 35.95 -9.39 -13.69
CA ALA A 10 34.63 -9.93 -14.00
C ALA A 10 34.31 -11.13 -13.10
N TYR A 11 33.02 -11.43 -12.90
CA TYR A 11 32.60 -12.50 -11.99
C TYR A 11 33.15 -13.88 -12.38
N GLU A 12 33.27 -14.13 -13.68
CA GLU A 12 33.81 -15.36 -14.26
C GLU A 12 35.30 -15.54 -13.95
N GLU A 13 36.01 -14.44 -13.71
CA GLU A 13 37.45 -14.39 -13.42
C GLU A 13 37.75 -14.58 -11.93
N LEU A 14 36.73 -14.56 -11.08
CA LEU A 14 36.86 -14.77 -9.64
C LEU A 14 37.13 -16.25 -9.33
N ASN A 15 37.95 -16.51 -8.31
CA ASN A 15 38.07 -17.84 -7.74
C ASN A 15 36.80 -18.20 -6.92
N GLU A 16 36.60 -19.48 -6.61
CA GLU A 16 35.35 -19.92 -5.96
C GLU A 16 35.09 -19.28 -4.59
N GLU A 17 36.13 -18.99 -3.83
CA GLU A 17 36.03 -18.27 -2.55
C GLU A 17 35.60 -16.81 -2.75
N ALA A 18 36.15 -16.12 -3.74
CA ALA A 18 35.78 -14.76 -4.11
C ALA A 18 34.39 -14.70 -4.74
N LYS A 19 33.98 -15.71 -5.50
CA LYS A 19 32.60 -15.84 -5.98
C LYS A 19 31.63 -16.05 -4.83
N GLU A 20 31.98 -16.86 -3.84
CA GLU A 20 31.14 -17.04 -2.67
C GLU A 20 31.06 -15.77 -1.83
N ASN A 21 32.17 -15.07 -1.63
CA ASN A 21 32.17 -13.76 -0.96
C ASN A 21 31.40 -12.70 -1.75
N ALA A 22 31.44 -12.70 -3.09
CA ALA A 22 30.64 -11.82 -3.93
C ALA A 22 29.14 -12.17 -3.85
N ARG A 23 28.80 -13.46 -3.82
CA ARG A 23 27.42 -13.94 -3.61
C ARG A 23 26.92 -13.62 -2.20
N GLU A 24 27.74 -13.81 -1.18
CA GLU A 24 27.43 -13.43 0.19
C GLU A 24 27.31 -11.91 0.32
N TRP A 25 28.19 -11.13 -0.30
CA TRP A 25 28.08 -9.67 -0.35
C TRP A 25 26.83 -9.21 -1.10
N TYR A 26 26.40 -9.91 -2.15
CA TYR A 26 25.14 -9.64 -2.84
C TYR A 26 23.91 -10.05 -2.01
N LYS A 27 23.98 -11.19 -1.30
CA LYS A 27 22.92 -11.68 -0.40
C LYS A 27 22.79 -10.86 0.88
N ARG A 28 23.93 -10.41 1.43
CA ARG A 28 24.04 -9.46 2.57
C ARG A 28 23.90 -8.02 2.12
N GLY A 29 24.01 -7.79 0.80
CA GLY A 29 23.86 -6.51 0.13
C GLY A 29 22.54 -5.98 0.60
N GLU A 30 22.63 -4.90 1.36
CA GLU A 30 21.55 -4.18 1.97
C GLU A 30 20.38 -4.18 0.99
N LEU A 31 19.43 -5.10 1.20
CA LEU A 31 18.10 -4.98 0.64
C LEU A 31 17.65 -3.66 1.22
N ASN A 32 17.88 -2.61 0.44
CA ASN A 32 17.75 -1.22 0.82
C ASN A 32 16.53 -1.17 1.71
N GLN A 33 16.67 -0.87 3.01
CA GLN A 33 15.53 -1.00 3.92
C GLN A 33 14.39 -0.06 3.52
N ASP A 34 14.60 0.78 2.51
CA ASP A 34 13.67 1.69 1.85
C ASP A 34 13.12 1.19 0.50
N TRP A 35 13.34 -0.08 0.09
CA TRP A 35 12.81 -0.61 -1.19
C TRP A 35 11.29 -0.45 -1.32
N HIS A 36 10.59 -0.34 -0.19
CA HIS A 36 9.14 -0.17 -0.09
C HIS A 36 8.71 1.29 0.03
N GLU A 37 9.62 2.26 0.21
CA GLU A 37 9.26 3.66 0.38
C GLU A 37 8.54 4.20 -0.87
N TYR A 38 9.08 3.90 -2.07
CA TYR A 38 8.43 4.24 -3.34
C TYR A 38 7.05 3.58 -3.51
N ILE A 39 6.85 2.40 -2.92
CA ILE A 39 5.56 1.69 -2.96
C ILE A 39 4.56 2.36 -2.02
N TYR A 40 5.01 2.79 -0.84
CA TYR A 40 4.15 3.52 0.11
C TYR A 40 3.75 4.88 -0.41
N ASP A 41 4.68 5.60 -1.05
CA ASP A 41 4.39 6.90 -1.65
C ASP A 41 3.41 6.78 -2.81
N ASP A 42 3.59 5.80 -3.70
CA ASP A 42 2.68 5.57 -4.81
C ASP A 42 1.29 5.13 -4.33
N ALA A 43 1.24 4.24 -3.32
CA ALA A 43 -0.02 3.82 -2.70
C ALA A 43 -0.75 5.00 -2.05
N LYS A 44 -0.05 5.87 -1.30
CA LYS A 44 -0.61 7.09 -0.71
C LYS A 44 -1.06 8.08 -1.76
N ALA A 45 -0.31 8.24 -2.85
CA ALA A 45 -0.69 9.11 -3.96
C ALA A 45 -2.00 8.63 -4.61
N CYS A 46 -2.08 7.34 -4.96
CA CYS A 46 -3.29 6.74 -5.53
C CYS A 46 -4.49 6.86 -4.56
N ALA A 47 -4.29 6.51 -3.29
CA ALA A 47 -5.32 6.63 -2.26
C ALA A 47 -5.84 8.07 -2.13
N ALA A 48 -4.93 9.05 -2.08
CA ALA A 48 -5.30 10.46 -2.00
C ALA A 48 -6.10 10.92 -3.21
N LEU A 49 -5.81 10.42 -4.42
CA LEU A 49 -6.60 10.70 -5.63
C LEU A 49 -8.01 10.11 -5.56
N LEU A 50 -8.17 8.98 -4.86
CA LEU A 50 -9.46 8.32 -4.61
C LEU A 50 -10.26 8.93 -3.46
N GLY A 51 -9.66 9.84 -2.68
CA GLY A 51 -10.28 10.45 -1.50
C GLY A 51 -10.03 9.66 -0.21
N ILE A 52 -9.05 8.78 -0.22
CA ILE A 52 -8.60 8.00 0.94
C ILE A 52 -7.34 8.68 1.50
N ASN A 53 -7.37 9.03 2.78
CA ASN A 53 -6.19 9.41 3.53
C ASN A 53 -5.65 8.18 4.26
N ILE A 54 -4.37 7.87 4.08
CA ILE A 54 -3.70 6.76 4.76
C ILE A 54 -2.76 7.34 5.81
N ASP A 55 -3.09 7.16 7.08
CA ASP A 55 -2.29 7.62 8.21
C ASP A 55 -1.16 6.64 8.50
N LYS A 56 -1.46 5.34 8.45
CA LYS A 56 -0.47 4.29 8.75
C LYS A 56 -0.70 3.06 7.89
N ILE A 57 0.38 2.54 7.31
CA ILE A 57 0.37 1.28 6.56
C ILE A 57 0.98 0.20 7.45
N TYR A 58 0.34 -0.96 7.48
CA TYR A 58 0.84 -2.17 8.11
C TYR A 58 1.05 -3.23 7.04
N PHE A 59 2.21 -3.89 7.07
CA PHE A 59 2.58 -4.89 6.08
C PHE A 59 3.54 -5.90 6.72
N SER A 60 3.24 -7.20 6.58
CA SER A 60 4.22 -8.27 6.79
C SER A 60 4.47 -8.92 5.43
N GLY A 61 5.75 -9.00 5.01
CA GLY A 61 6.14 -9.36 3.64
C GLY A 61 5.57 -10.69 3.16
N PHE A 62 5.21 -10.82 1.87
CA PHE A 62 4.48 -11.94 1.24
C PHE A 62 5.20 -13.32 1.18
N TYR A 63 5.86 -13.75 2.24
CA TYR A 63 6.67 -14.98 2.27
C TYR A 63 5.92 -16.20 2.86
N SER A 64 4.81 -15.96 3.57
CA SER A 64 4.03 -16.95 4.31
C SER A 64 2.51 -16.75 4.17
N GLN A 65 1.71 -17.75 4.57
CA GLN A 65 0.26 -17.62 4.68
C GLN A 65 -0.09 -16.74 5.90
N GLY A 66 -0.90 -15.69 5.70
CA GLY A 66 -1.21 -14.68 6.72
C GLY A 66 -0.52 -13.33 6.51
N ASP A 67 0.18 -13.17 5.40
CA ASP A 67 0.76 -11.91 4.97
C ASP A 67 -0.25 -11.07 4.19
N GLY A 68 -0.35 -9.80 4.56
CA GLY A 68 -1.29 -8.85 3.99
C GLY A 68 -0.84 -7.41 4.23
N ALA A 69 -1.47 -6.49 3.50
CA ALA A 69 -1.33 -5.07 3.73
C ALA A 69 -2.66 -4.51 4.20
N CYS A 70 -2.66 -3.73 5.28
CA CYS A 70 -3.81 -2.97 5.76
C CYS A 70 -3.36 -1.56 6.17
N PHE A 71 -4.31 -0.68 6.41
CA PHE A 71 -4.01 0.69 6.81
C PHE A 71 -5.01 1.23 7.82
N ASP A 72 -4.53 2.17 8.63
CA ASP A 72 -5.39 3.11 9.37
C ASP A 72 -5.56 4.36 8.50
N GLY A 73 -6.76 4.91 8.46
CA GLY A 73 -7.03 6.11 7.68
C GLY A 73 -8.50 6.45 7.59
N SER A 74 -8.81 7.30 6.61
CA SER A 74 -10.18 7.76 6.39
C SER A 74 -10.50 7.89 4.92
N TYR A 75 -11.79 7.88 4.61
CA TYR A 75 -12.32 8.10 3.28
C TYR A 75 -13.36 9.21 3.29
N SER A 76 -13.28 10.09 2.30
CA SER A 76 -14.34 11.05 1.98
C SER A 76 -14.45 11.22 0.47
N TYR A 77 -15.64 11.65 0.00
CA TYR A 77 -15.86 11.81 -1.43
C TYR A 77 -14.92 12.84 -2.06
N LYS A 78 -14.16 12.42 -3.08
CA LYS A 78 -13.34 13.32 -3.91
C LYS A 78 -13.93 13.49 -5.31
N LYS A 79 -14.40 14.70 -5.59
CA LYS A 79 -14.93 15.05 -6.92
C LYS A 79 -13.83 14.88 -7.98
N GLY A 80 -14.16 14.14 -9.04
CA GLY A 80 -13.23 13.91 -10.16
C GLY A 80 -12.22 12.79 -9.94
N ALA A 81 -12.32 12.00 -8.86
CA ALA A 81 -11.40 10.89 -8.55
C ALA A 81 -11.11 9.98 -9.77
N LEU A 82 -12.15 9.53 -10.48
CA LEU A 82 -11.99 8.67 -11.67
C LEU A 82 -11.14 9.31 -12.78
N THR A 83 -11.27 10.62 -13.00
CA THR A 83 -10.48 11.32 -14.01
C THR A 83 -9.03 11.46 -13.55
N ALA A 84 -8.83 11.81 -12.29
CA ALA A 84 -7.51 12.01 -11.71
C ALA A 84 -6.70 10.71 -11.68
N ILE A 85 -7.31 9.60 -11.25
CA ILE A 85 -6.63 8.31 -11.19
C ILE A 85 -6.33 7.75 -12.58
N LYS A 86 -7.19 8.00 -13.59
CA LYS A 86 -6.89 7.67 -14.99
C LYS A 86 -5.72 8.43 -15.57
N ALA A 87 -5.50 9.67 -15.12
CA ALA A 87 -4.35 10.45 -15.54
C ALA A 87 -3.06 9.97 -14.88
N TYR A 88 -3.15 9.53 -13.62
CA TYR A 88 -2.01 9.06 -12.84
C TYR A 88 -1.59 7.63 -13.19
N ALA A 89 -2.55 6.69 -13.23
CA ALA A 89 -2.35 5.27 -13.48
C ALA A 89 -3.19 4.78 -14.67
N PRO A 90 -2.90 5.24 -15.91
CA PRO A 90 -3.76 5.04 -17.07
C PRO A 90 -4.01 3.58 -17.48
N LEU A 91 -3.15 2.65 -17.04
CA LEU A 91 -3.25 1.23 -17.35
C LEU A 91 -3.86 0.40 -16.21
N ASP A 92 -4.05 0.99 -15.02
CA ASP A 92 -4.56 0.26 -13.86
C ASP A 92 -6.09 0.24 -13.87
N THR A 93 -6.66 -0.80 -14.48
CA THR A 93 -8.10 -0.97 -14.59
C THR A 93 -8.78 -1.17 -13.24
N THR A 94 -8.09 -1.76 -12.26
CA THR A 94 -8.61 -2.03 -10.93
C THR A 94 -8.81 -0.72 -10.16
N LEU A 95 -7.82 0.18 -10.17
CA LEU A 95 -7.97 1.51 -9.57
C LEU A 95 -9.09 2.32 -10.23
N HIS A 96 -9.28 2.17 -11.55
CA HIS A 96 -10.41 2.78 -12.25
C HIS A 96 -11.76 2.23 -11.82
N GLU A 97 -11.84 0.93 -11.54
CA GLU A 97 -13.06 0.26 -11.05
C GLU A 97 -13.38 0.71 -9.64
N ILE A 98 -12.40 0.72 -8.72
CA ILE A 98 -12.56 1.24 -7.36
C ILE A 98 -13.11 2.67 -7.40
N ALA A 99 -12.54 3.55 -8.22
CA ALA A 99 -13.03 4.92 -8.35
C ALA A 99 -14.50 5.00 -8.83
N ARG A 100 -14.92 4.12 -9.75
CA ARG A 100 -16.31 4.04 -10.22
C ARG A 100 -17.26 3.55 -9.13
N GLU A 101 -16.86 2.52 -8.39
CA GLU A 101 -17.66 1.94 -7.33
C GLU A 101 -17.85 2.91 -6.16
N LEU A 102 -16.77 3.57 -5.72
CA LEU A 102 -16.84 4.62 -4.70
C LEU A 102 -17.80 5.75 -5.13
N GLN A 103 -17.75 6.17 -6.40
CA GLN A 103 -18.67 7.16 -6.94
C GLN A 103 -20.12 6.66 -6.97
N ALA A 104 -20.34 5.39 -7.33
CA ALA A 104 -21.66 4.78 -7.39
C ALA A 104 -22.30 4.67 -5.99
N ILE A 105 -21.51 4.30 -4.98
CA ILE A 105 -21.93 4.22 -3.57
C ILE A 105 -22.24 5.62 -2.99
N GLN A 106 -21.47 6.63 -3.37
CA GLN A 106 -21.66 8.01 -2.90
C GLN A 106 -22.92 8.68 -3.47
N LYS A 107 -23.28 8.37 -4.73
CA LYS A 107 -24.41 9.00 -5.43
C LYS A 107 -25.76 8.93 -4.68
N PRO A 108 -26.24 7.76 -4.21
CA PRO A 108 -27.50 7.69 -3.45
C PRO A 108 -27.41 8.39 -2.09
N ALA A 109 -26.22 8.53 -1.52
CA ALA A 109 -25.97 9.24 -0.27
C ALA A 109 -25.63 10.74 -0.48
N PHE A 110 -25.94 11.30 -1.65
CA PHE A 110 -25.68 12.71 -2.00
C PHE A 110 -24.23 13.16 -1.78
N TYR A 111 -23.28 12.24 -1.95
CA TYR A 111 -21.84 12.48 -1.80
C TYR A 111 -21.40 12.86 -0.38
N ARG A 112 -22.10 12.34 0.65
CA ARG A 112 -21.85 12.67 2.06
C ARG A 112 -21.36 11.49 2.91
N LEU A 113 -21.03 10.36 2.29
CA LEU A 113 -20.47 9.24 3.03
C LEU A 113 -19.02 9.56 3.40
N CYS A 114 -18.69 9.31 4.65
CA CYS A 114 -17.34 9.25 5.15
C CYS A 114 -17.13 7.87 5.78
N ALA A 115 -15.90 7.38 5.78
CA ALA A 115 -15.54 6.18 6.52
C ALA A 115 -14.25 6.40 7.29
N GLU A 116 -14.20 5.94 8.53
CA GLU A 116 -12.97 5.76 9.28
C GLU A 116 -12.57 4.29 9.16
N VAL A 117 -11.28 4.04 8.95
CA VAL A 117 -10.69 2.72 8.77
C VAL A 117 -9.66 2.53 9.87
N GLU A 118 -9.88 1.53 10.71
CA GLU A 118 -8.98 1.19 11.80
C GLU A 118 -8.60 -0.28 11.71
N HIS A 119 -7.31 -0.56 11.87
CA HIS A 119 -6.84 -1.92 12.04
C HIS A 119 -7.12 -2.41 13.46
N SER A 120 -7.85 -3.52 13.59
CA SER A 120 -8.10 -4.18 14.87
C SER A 120 -7.48 -5.59 14.92
N GLY A 121 -6.72 -5.87 15.99
CA GLY A 121 -6.13 -7.19 16.23
C GLY A 121 -4.60 -7.24 16.24
N ARG A 122 -4.05 -8.43 16.52
CA ARG A 122 -2.60 -8.70 16.63
C ARG A 122 -1.98 -9.29 15.36
N TYR A 123 -2.77 -9.57 14.31
CA TYR A 123 -2.35 -10.26 13.09
C TYR A 123 -2.83 -9.53 11.83
N TYR A 124 -2.05 -9.59 10.74
CA TYR A 124 -2.27 -8.84 9.50
C TYR A 124 -3.07 -9.65 8.45
N HIS A 125 -4.37 -9.85 8.66
CA HIS A 125 -5.21 -10.54 7.65
C HIS A 125 -6.57 -9.87 7.43
N GLU A 126 -7.30 -10.35 6.41
CA GLU A 126 -8.56 -9.84 5.86
C GLU A 126 -9.75 -9.62 6.83
N ASN A 127 -9.62 -10.00 8.11
CA ASN A 127 -10.63 -9.78 9.16
C ASN A 127 -10.16 -8.78 10.23
N CYS A 128 -9.06 -8.07 10.00
CA CYS A 128 -8.44 -7.15 10.97
C CYS A 128 -8.57 -5.68 10.54
N THR A 129 -9.44 -5.37 9.59
CA THR A 129 -9.77 -3.99 9.21
C THR A 129 -11.23 -3.74 9.59
N GLU A 130 -11.43 -2.89 10.58
CA GLU A 130 -12.73 -2.36 10.97
C GLU A 130 -12.96 -1.03 10.26
N PHE A 131 -14.19 -0.79 9.84
CA PHE A 131 -14.56 0.51 9.29
C PHE A 131 -15.94 0.95 9.76
N THR A 132 -16.01 2.24 10.11
CA THR A 132 -17.24 2.90 10.54
C THR A 132 -17.62 3.92 9.49
N ILE A 133 -18.81 3.77 8.91
CA ILE A 133 -19.37 4.65 7.89
C ILE A 133 -20.34 5.63 8.55
N THR A 134 -20.18 6.91 8.21
CA THR A 134 -21.11 7.96 8.58
C THR A 134 -21.69 8.63 7.33
N ASN A 135 -22.94 9.09 7.43
CA ASN A 135 -23.59 9.91 6.40
C ASN A 135 -23.94 11.26 7.04
N ASN A 136 -23.31 12.34 6.57
CA ASN A 136 -23.54 13.69 7.11
C ASN A 136 -23.29 13.80 8.64
N GLY A 137 -22.31 13.04 9.15
CA GLY A 137 -21.98 12.98 10.57
C GLY A 137 -22.90 12.08 11.41
N GLU A 138 -23.93 11.48 10.81
CA GLU A 138 -24.78 10.50 11.47
C GLU A 138 -24.26 9.08 11.18
N TYR A 139 -24.33 8.22 12.20
CA TYR A 139 -23.95 6.82 12.06
C TYR A 139 -24.76 6.14 10.97
N PHE A 140 -24.08 5.44 10.06
CA PHE A 140 -24.72 4.71 8.98
C PHE A 140 -24.48 3.20 9.10
N PHE A 141 -23.24 2.77 9.37
CA PHE A 141 -22.87 1.36 9.43
C PHE A 141 -21.53 1.16 10.12
N ASP A 142 -21.36 0.07 10.88
CA ASP A 142 -20.07 -0.41 11.36
C ASP A 142 -19.88 -1.85 10.91
N SER A 143 -18.68 -2.19 10.43
CA SER A 143 -18.35 -3.55 10.03
C SER A 143 -18.54 -4.57 11.16
N ARG A 144 -18.45 -4.16 12.44
CA ARG A 144 -18.70 -5.01 13.62
C ARG A 144 -20.16 -5.45 13.75
N ASP A 145 -21.11 -4.65 13.25
CA ASP A 145 -22.54 -5.00 13.29
C ASP A 145 -22.86 -6.23 12.42
N SER A 146 -21.99 -6.53 11.44
CA SER A 146 -22.15 -7.68 10.53
C SER A 146 -21.70 -9.03 11.11
N TYR A 147 -20.95 -9.03 12.22
CA TYR A 147 -20.46 -10.23 12.90
C TYR A 147 -21.41 -10.75 14.00
N ILE A 148 -22.52 -10.07 14.27
CA ILE A 148 -23.57 -10.55 15.18
C ILE A 148 -24.60 -11.35 14.35
N ARG A 149 -24.33 -12.64 14.13
CA ARG A 149 -25.32 -13.64 13.72
C ARG A 149 -25.13 -14.95 14.47
#